data_AF-A0AA38RA09-F1
#
_entry.id   AF-A0AA38RA09-F1
#
_cell.length_a   1.000
_cell.length_b   1.000
_cell.length_c   1.000
_cell.angle_alpha   90.00
_cell.angle_beta   90.00
_cell.angle_gamma   90.00
#
_symmetry.space_group_name_H-M   'P 1'
#
loop_
_entity.id
_entity.type
_entity.pdbx_description
1 polymer ?
#
loop_
_entity_poly.entity_id
_entity_poly.type
_entity_poly.pdbx_seq_one_letter_code
_entity_poly.pdbx_strand_id
1 'polypeptide(L)'
;MYAAGRRTRAGRGDGINARAAAGSAADAGVLFLQSDSSQGPEPPRFTVDLSQPPEHRYDHVARRLAGRISSADLAGLFSELVGALAPPLLARSLHLFARIVLRRVYSSEETRELRGISAAAGVPVYLLVAFNVLLDLLLGCTSGGVRVEAADARAQGGSRPSSLSSSRMLHFRTLDWGMDPLRKMVVELDFVRRQGGPVVATSVTYFGYVGVLTGVRRGLSMSLNFRARHDRSTRRRRLAFRLHQAMVVLGLRRSISSVLRGYLLRPEAERGVDAGEASVDKEQPAAGRADGPGGQQEEGVMGRILTQLRTLPSSAAYLIFCTPQRVYSVEKDHCAASIRESDTFLTTYNHDVSDEQDPSDLPRAAHQEVEHAIGMSELVAYSTERKRHVDALWRKKLDSRYRRLKRHAEAVGVRDVLGLVKDREVSNEETHYAVIMDPEQGTVLWRRVFEENHGDSG
;
A
#
# COMPACT_ATOMS: atom_id res chain seq x y z
N MET A 1 -76.95 14.59 -14.58
CA MET A 1 -76.80 13.39 -15.43
C MET A 1 -75.74 13.67 -16.48
N TYR A 2 -74.82 12.70 -16.63
CA TYR A 2 -73.99 12.37 -17.80
C TYR A 2 -74.46 12.98 -19.15
N ALA A 3 -73.63 13.26 -20.14
CA ALA A 3 -72.19 13.21 -20.36
C ALA A 3 -71.90 13.66 -21.80
N ALA A 4 -70.62 13.96 -22.07
CA ALA A 4 -69.86 13.72 -23.30
C ALA A 4 -70.39 14.30 -24.64
N GLY A 5 -69.58 14.91 -25.51
CA GLY A 5 -68.13 14.94 -25.64
C GLY A 5 -67.81 15.03 -27.13
N ARG A 6 -66.82 15.84 -27.50
CA ARG A 6 -65.96 15.73 -28.70
C ARG A 6 -65.15 17.01 -28.82
N ARG A 7 -63.82 16.89 -28.75
CA ARG A 7 -62.93 17.62 -29.65
C ARG A 7 -61.56 16.96 -29.71
N THR A 8 -61.01 17.09 -30.90
CA THR A 8 -59.97 16.34 -31.56
C THR A 8 -58.59 16.97 -31.39
N ARG A 9 -57.59 16.12 -31.15
CA ARG A 9 -56.25 16.03 -31.74
C ARG A 9 -55.51 17.32 -32.20
N ALA A 10 -54.43 17.63 -31.49
CA ALA A 10 -53.15 18.20 -31.92
C ALA A 10 -52.14 17.82 -30.82
N GLY A 11 -50.85 17.54 -30.96
CA GLY A 11 -49.83 17.61 -32.00
C GLY A 11 -48.50 17.27 -31.28
N ARG A 12 -47.53 16.72 -32.00
CA ARG A 12 -46.20 16.26 -31.52
C ARG A 12 -45.50 17.22 -30.54
N GLY A 13 -44.86 16.64 -29.54
CA GLY A 13 -43.80 17.24 -28.72
C GLY A 13 -42.78 16.18 -28.32
N ASP A 14 -41.51 16.50 -28.48
CA ASP A 14 -40.34 15.62 -28.54
C ASP A 14 -40.13 14.65 -27.37
N GLY A 15 -39.92 13.38 -27.71
CA GLY A 15 -39.44 12.36 -26.78
C GLY A 15 -37.95 12.51 -26.56
N ILE A 16 -37.57 13.15 -25.45
CA ILE A 16 -36.22 13.10 -24.91
C ILE A 16 -35.94 11.66 -24.46
N ASN A 17 -34.91 11.06 -25.04
CA ASN A 17 -34.42 9.71 -24.77
C ASN A 17 -34.10 9.50 -23.27
N ALA A 18 -35.08 9.05 -22.50
CA ALA A 18 -34.90 8.43 -21.20
C ALA A 18 -34.37 7.00 -21.39
N ARG A 19 -33.10 6.87 -21.76
CA ARG A 19 -32.38 5.58 -21.79
C ARG A 19 -30.90 5.79 -21.49
N ALA A 20 -30.62 6.39 -20.34
CA ALA A 20 -29.28 6.45 -19.75
C ALA A 20 -29.41 6.26 -18.24
N ALA A 21 -29.44 5.00 -17.79
CA ALA A 21 -29.11 4.57 -16.42
C ALA A 21 -29.45 3.07 -16.26
N ALA A 22 -28.62 2.21 -16.83
CA ALA A 22 -28.57 0.82 -16.41
C ALA A 22 -27.09 0.44 -16.28
N GLY A 23 -26.46 0.95 -15.21
CA GLY A 23 -25.08 0.62 -14.86
C GLY A 23 -24.96 -0.84 -14.40
N SER A 24 -23.87 -1.49 -14.80
CA SER A 24 -23.56 -2.88 -14.45
C SER A 24 -23.37 -3.06 -12.94
N ALA A 25 -23.55 -4.27 -12.41
CA ALA A 25 -23.48 -4.55 -10.96
C ALA A 25 -22.07 -4.34 -10.34
N ALA A 26 -20.99 -4.41 -11.13
CA ALA A 26 -19.65 -4.08 -10.65
C ALA A 26 -19.33 -2.58 -10.73
N ASP A 27 -19.90 -1.85 -11.69
CA ASP A 27 -19.98 -0.38 -11.61
C ASP A 27 -20.73 0.04 -10.35
N ALA A 28 -21.85 -0.63 -10.03
CA ALA A 28 -22.54 -0.40 -8.76
C ALA A 28 -21.71 -0.79 -7.53
N GLY A 29 -20.74 -1.70 -7.66
CA GLY A 29 -19.80 -2.08 -6.61
C GLY A 29 -18.70 -1.05 -6.39
N VAL A 30 -18.09 -0.56 -7.47
CA VAL A 30 -17.09 0.52 -7.45
C VAL A 30 -17.72 1.85 -7.04
N LEU A 31 -18.88 2.20 -7.62
CA LEU A 31 -19.68 3.35 -7.19
C LEU A 31 -20.10 3.20 -5.72
N PHE A 32 -20.39 1.99 -5.26
CA PHE A 32 -20.67 1.76 -3.83
C PHE A 32 -19.44 2.03 -2.96
N LEU A 33 -18.25 1.56 -3.35
CA LEU A 33 -17.01 1.89 -2.62
C LEU A 33 -16.79 3.41 -2.57
N GLN A 34 -16.96 4.10 -3.70
CA GLN A 34 -16.87 5.56 -3.77
C GLN A 34 -17.93 6.25 -2.90
N SER A 35 -19.13 5.68 -2.78
CA SER A 35 -20.17 6.19 -1.89
C SER A 35 -19.90 5.88 -0.41
N ASP A 36 -19.30 4.74 -0.06
CA ASP A 36 -18.96 4.42 1.35
C ASP A 36 -17.79 5.27 1.84
N SER A 37 -16.87 5.65 0.95
CA SER A 37 -15.87 6.68 1.19
C SER A 37 -16.48 8.01 1.67
N SER A 38 -17.76 8.28 1.40
CA SER A 38 -18.44 9.48 1.94
C SER A 38 -18.89 9.34 3.41
N GLN A 39 -18.79 8.15 4.01
CA GLN A 39 -19.25 7.86 5.39
C GLN A 39 -18.13 7.87 6.45
N GLY A 40 -16.89 8.19 6.09
CA GLY A 40 -15.76 8.32 7.02
C GLY A 40 -14.70 9.29 6.50
N PRO A 41 -13.75 9.73 7.35
CA PRO A 41 -12.74 10.68 6.91
C PRO A 41 -11.75 10.03 5.92
N GLU A 42 -11.61 10.65 4.76
CA GLU A 42 -10.58 10.32 3.77
C GLU A 42 -9.28 11.10 4.07
N PRO A 43 -8.10 10.54 3.71
CA PRO A 43 -6.87 11.29 3.78
C PRO A 43 -6.91 12.43 2.75
N PRO A 44 -6.38 13.63 3.09
CA PRO A 44 -6.24 14.69 2.10
C PRO A 44 -5.35 14.22 0.95
N ARG A 45 -5.82 14.49 -0.27
CA ARG A 45 -5.19 14.09 -1.52
C ARG A 45 -4.41 15.24 -2.15
N PHE A 46 -3.21 14.94 -2.65
CA PHE A 46 -2.30 15.91 -3.27
C PHE A 46 -1.68 15.35 -4.54
N THR A 47 -1.30 16.25 -5.45
CA THR A 47 -0.58 15.89 -6.68
C THR A 47 0.88 16.28 -6.56
N VAL A 48 1.77 15.30 -6.68
CA VAL A 48 3.22 15.46 -6.67
C VAL A 48 3.73 15.40 -8.10
N ASP A 49 4.20 16.53 -8.61
CA ASP A 49 4.77 16.63 -9.96
C ASP A 49 6.27 16.28 -9.95
N LEU A 50 6.60 15.13 -10.53
CA LEU A 50 7.96 14.61 -10.58
C LEU A 50 8.88 15.40 -11.51
N SER A 51 8.34 16.27 -12.39
CA SER A 51 9.15 17.17 -13.21
C SER A 51 9.71 18.36 -12.42
N GLN A 52 9.12 18.69 -11.27
CA GLN A 52 9.63 19.75 -10.41
C GLN A 52 10.94 19.31 -9.73
N PRO A 53 11.83 20.26 -9.40
CA PRO A 53 12.98 20.00 -8.55
C PRO A 53 12.53 19.29 -7.26
N PRO A 54 13.18 18.20 -6.83
CA PRO A 54 12.77 17.40 -5.67
C PRO A 54 12.51 18.21 -4.40
N GLU A 55 13.29 19.27 -4.18
CA GLU A 55 13.19 20.19 -3.05
C GLU A 55 11.84 20.93 -2.98
N HIS A 56 11.13 21.08 -4.10
CA HIS A 56 9.90 21.88 -4.20
C HIS A 56 8.63 21.05 -4.36
N ARG A 57 8.77 19.74 -4.62
CA ARG A 57 7.64 18.83 -4.94
C ARG A 57 6.55 18.80 -3.86
N TYR A 58 6.91 19.08 -2.60
CA TYR A 58 6.03 18.97 -1.44
C TYR A 58 5.68 20.32 -0.79
N ASP A 59 6.13 21.45 -1.33
CA ASP A 59 5.92 22.78 -0.72
C ASP A 59 4.44 23.12 -0.52
N HIS A 60 3.61 22.76 -1.51
CA HIS A 60 2.17 22.99 -1.46
C HIS A 60 1.47 22.07 -0.44
N VAL A 61 1.98 20.84 -0.26
CA VAL A 61 1.46 19.88 0.72
C VAL A 61 1.79 20.36 2.14
N ALA A 62 3.05 20.75 2.38
CA ALA A 62 3.51 21.28 3.66
C ALA A 62 2.67 22.48 4.11
N ARG A 63 2.45 23.44 3.21
CA ARG A 63 1.61 24.62 3.49
C ARG A 63 0.17 24.26 3.85
N ARG A 64 -0.43 23.29 3.14
CA ARG A 64 -1.81 22.87 3.41
C ARG A 64 -1.94 22.10 4.73
N LEU A 65 -0.90 21.38 5.13
CA LEU A 65 -0.88 20.57 6.34
C LEU A 65 -0.25 21.27 7.56
N ALA A 66 0.12 22.55 7.46
CA ALA A 66 0.85 23.28 8.51
C ALA A 66 0.22 23.11 9.92
N GLY A 67 -1.10 23.25 10.05
CA GLY A 67 -1.79 23.05 11.33
C GLY A 67 -1.71 21.61 11.87
N ARG A 68 -1.73 20.60 10.98
CA ARG A 68 -1.56 19.19 11.37
C ARG A 68 -0.12 18.87 11.75
N ILE A 69 0.84 19.42 11.01
CA ILE A 69 2.28 19.28 11.31
C ILE A 69 2.59 19.85 12.71
N SER A 70 2.10 21.06 13.00
CA SER A 70 2.34 21.69 14.31
C SER A 70 1.70 20.95 15.49
N SER A 71 0.63 20.19 15.25
CA SER A 71 -0.09 19.44 16.30
C SER A 71 0.34 17.97 16.46
N ALA A 72 1.11 17.42 15.51
CA ALA A 72 1.54 16.03 15.54
C ALA A 72 2.76 15.75 16.45
N ASP A 73 3.42 16.80 16.96
CA ASP A 73 4.64 16.74 17.80
C ASP A 73 5.64 15.64 17.38
N LEU A 74 6.11 15.69 16.12
CA LEU A 74 7.06 14.71 15.58
C LEU A 74 8.36 14.61 16.41
N ALA A 75 8.74 15.68 17.11
CA ALA A 75 9.90 15.69 17.98
C ALA A 75 9.64 14.91 19.28
N GLY A 76 8.46 15.07 19.87
CA GLY A 76 7.97 14.25 20.99
C GLY A 76 7.94 12.77 20.63
N LEU A 77 7.29 12.41 19.52
CA LEU A 77 7.21 11.01 19.04
C LEU A 77 8.60 10.38 18.85
N PHE A 78 9.54 11.13 18.26
CA PHE A 78 10.91 10.63 18.13
C PHE A 78 11.61 10.45 19.48
N SER A 79 11.33 11.34 20.44
CA SER A 79 11.87 11.22 21.80
C SER A 79 11.28 10.02 22.55
N GLU A 80 10.00 9.72 22.35
CA GLU A 80 9.35 8.51 22.85
C GLU A 80 10.00 7.25 22.26
N LEU A 81 10.21 7.22 20.94
CA LEU A 81 10.92 6.11 20.27
C LEU A 81 12.35 5.93 20.83
N VAL A 82 13.12 7.00 20.97
CA VAL A 82 14.48 6.94 21.53
C VAL A 82 14.45 6.51 23.00
N GLY A 83 13.48 6.98 23.78
CA GLY A 83 13.29 6.61 25.19
C GLY A 83 12.91 5.15 25.38
N ALA A 84 12.09 4.59 24.48
CA ALA A 84 11.77 3.16 24.47
C ALA A 84 12.99 2.28 24.13
N LEU A 85 13.92 2.81 23.33
CA LEU A 85 15.14 2.12 22.88
C LEU A 85 16.31 2.24 23.86
N ALA A 86 16.31 3.22 24.78
CA ALA A 86 17.50 3.52 25.58
C ALA A 86 17.21 4.20 26.93
N PRO A 87 17.99 3.90 28.00
CA PRO A 87 17.88 4.59 29.28
C PRO A 87 18.07 6.12 29.17
N PRO A 88 17.48 6.93 30.07
CA PRO A 88 17.43 8.40 29.93
C PRO A 88 18.77 9.11 29.76
N LEU A 89 19.84 8.60 30.39
CA LEU A 89 21.20 9.13 30.26
C LEU A 89 21.78 8.89 28.85
N LEU A 90 21.44 7.74 28.25
CA LEU A 90 21.88 7.36 26.90
C LEU A 90 21.02 8.07 25.84
N ALA A 91 19.71 8.26 26.10
CA ALA A 91 18.78 8.95 25.21
C ALA A 91 19.27 10.35 24.80
N ARG A 92 19.76 11.17 25.75
CA ARG A 92 20.29 12.51 25.42
C ARG A 92 21.48 12.46 24.46
N SER A 93 22.38 11.51 24.67
CA SER A 93 23.54 11.29 23.80
C SER A 93 23.11 10.77 22.42
N LEU A 94 22.10 9.90 22.37
CA LEU A 94 21.52 9.38 21.14
C LEU A 94 20.83 10.48 20.31
N HIS A 95 20.14 11.43 20.93
CA HIS A 95 19.57 12.58 20.21
C HIS A 95 20.65 13.43 19.53
N LEU A 96 21.76 13.71 20.23
CA LEU A 96 22.88 14.45 19.66
C LEU A 96 23.55 13.67 18.52
N PHE A 97 23.75 12.36 18.72
CA PHE A 97 24.30 11.47 17.72
C PHE A 97 23.39 11.35 16.48
N ALA A 98 22.08 11.21 16.68
CA ALA A 98 21.09 11.15 15.60
C ALA A 98 21.14 12.40 14.73
N ARG A 99 21.28 13.60 15.30
CA ARG A 99 21.47 14.86 14.54
C ARG A 99 22.73 14.84 13.67
N ILE A 100 23.79 14.16 14.11
CA ILE A 100 25.04 14.05 13.37
C ILE A 100 24.94 12.97 12.29
N VAL A 101 24.29 11.85 12.57
CA VAL A 101 24.27 10.68 11.71
C VAL A 101 23.15 10.69 10.69
N LEU A 102 21.92 11.03 11.09
CA LEU A 102 20.72 10.98 10.26
C LEU A 102 20.61 12.20 9.37
N ARG A 103 21.58 12.40 8.47
CA ARG A 103 21.64 13.60 7.60
C ARG A 103 21.02 13.40 6.22
N ARG A 104 20.86 12.15 5.79
CA ARG A 104 20.39 11.78 4.46
C ARG A 104 19.90 10.35 4.42
N VAL A 105 19.10 10.06 3.40
CA VAL A 105 18.85 8.69 2.94
C VAL A 105 19.81 8.37 1.78
N TYR A 106 19.76 7.14 1.26
CA TYR A 106 20.65 6.74 0.17
C TYR A 106 20.42 7.51 -1.12
N SER A 107 19.15 7.68 -1.52
CA SER A 107 18.81 8.39 -2.75
C SER A 107 19.04 9.89 -2.60
N SER A 108 19.78 10.48 -3.54
CA SER A 108 20.00 11.93 -3.58
C SER A 108 18.71 12.69 -3.85
N GLU A 109 17.85 12.15 -4.72
CA GLU A 109 16.52 12.68 -5.01
C GLU A 109 15.65 12.70 -3.75
N GLU A 110 15.49 11.56 -3.08
CA GLU A 110 14.70 11.47 -1.83
C GLU A 110 15.29 12.35 -0.72
N THR A 111 16.62 12.44 -0.61
CA THR A 111 17.26 13.34 0.37
C THR A 111 16.92 14.80 0.09
N ARG A 112 16.84 15.20 -1.18
CA ARG A 112 16.47 16.57 -1.58
C ARG A 112 14.98 16.83 -1.31
N GLU A 113 14.10 15.87 -1.54
CA GLU A 113 12.69 15.94 -1.12
C GLU A 113 12.58 16.14 0.40
N LEU A 114 13.31 15.35 1.21
CA LEU A 114 13.28 15.47 2.67
C LEU A 114 13.80 16.82 3.17
N ARG A 115 14.81 17.40 2.51
CA ARG A 115 15.30 18.75 2.84
C ARG A 115 14.30 19.83 2.46
N GLY A 116 13.62 19.68 1.32
CA GLY A 116 12.51 20.54 0.92
C GLY A 116 11.37 20.52 1.93
N ILE A 117 10.91 19.32 2.29
CA ILE A 117 9.91 19.11 3.34
C ILE A 117 10.38 19.73 4.66
N SER A 118 11.63 19.51 5.06
CA SER A 118 12.20 20.09 6.28
C SER A 118 12.10 21.61 6.30
N ALA A 119 12.49 22.27 5.20
CA ALA A 119 12.44 23.72 5.07
C ALA A 119 11.00 24.26 5.06
N ALA A 120 10.09 23.60 4.35
CA ALA A 120 8.70 24.06 4.21
C ALA A 120 7.83 23.77 5.45
N ALA A 121 8.10 22.67 6.16
CA ALA A 121 7.33 22.23 7.32
C ALA A 121 7.93 22.67 8.67
N GLY A 122 9.16 23.19 8.69
CA GLY A 122 9.88 23.52 9.92
C GLY A 122 10.29 22.31 10.76
N VAL A 123 10.28 21.10 10.16
CA VAL A 123 10.64 19.85 10.84
C VAL A 123 12.12 19.56 10.60
N PRO A 124 12.94 19.35 11.64
CA PRO A 124 14.36 19.02 11.46
C PRO A 124 14.60 17.79 10.57
N VAL A 125 15.51 17.91 9.60
CA VAL A 125 15.79 16.85 8.62
C VAL A 125 16.14 15.50 9.25
N TYR A 126 16.82 15.49 10.40
CA TYR A 126 17.20 14.23 11.06
C TYR A 126 16.01 13.42 11.57
N LEU A 127 14.91 14.10 11.95
CA LEU A 127 13.65 13.45 12.31
C LEU A 127 12.98 12.84 11.07
N LEU A 128 12.96 13.58 9.96
CA LEU A 128 12.44 13.08 8.69
C LEU A 128 13.26 11.88 8.17
N VAL A 129 14.59 11.95 8.28
CA VAL A 129 15.47 10.82 7.92
C VAL A 129 15.20 9.62 8.84
N ALA A 130 15.12 9.83 10.16
CA ALA A 130 14.75 8.77 11.12
C ALA A 130 13.43 8.10 10.71
N PHE A 131 12.42 8.92 10.43
CA PHE A 131 11.11 8.46 10.00
C PHE A 131 11.18 7.62 8.72
N ASN A 132 12.06 7.95 7.78
CA ASN A 132 12.20 7.21 6.52
C ASN A 132 13.01 5.91 6.62
N VAL A 133 13.85 5.74 7.65
CA VAL A 133 14.71 4.56 7.82
C VAL A 133 14.30 3.63 8.96
N LEU A 134 13.39 4.06 9.83
CA LEU A 134 12.92 3.26 10.97
C LEU A 134 11.47 2.79 10.81
N LEU A 135 10.66 3.48 10.00
CA LEU A 135 9.22 3.19 9.90
C LEU A 135 8.93 1.79 9.36
N ASP A 136 9.77 1.24 8.48
CA ASP A 136 9.63 -0.15 8.00
C ASP A 136 9.80 -1.21 9.12
N LEU A 137 10.30 -0.80 10.30
CA LEU A 137 10.50 -1.65 11.46
C LEU A 137 9.36 -1.58 12.50
N LEU A 138 8.37 -0.71 12.30
CA LEU A 138 7.44 -0.30 13.37
C LEU A 138 5.95 -0.40 13.00
N LEU A 139 5.60 -1.16 11.95
CA LEU A 139 4.24 -1.14 11.38
C LEU A 139 3.53 -2.51 11.38
N GLY A 140 2.45 -2.61 12.15
CA GLY A 140 1.49 -3.71 12.10
C GLY A 140 0.62 -3.58 10.87
N CYS A 141 0.29 -4.69 10.23
CA CYS A 141 -0.47 -4.64 8.99
C CYS A 141 -1.31 -5.88 8.79
N THR A 142 -2.45 -5.70 8.11
CA THR A 142 -3.19 -6.78 7.45
C THR A 142 -3.25 -6.46 5.96
N SER A 143 -2.54 -7.22 5.14
CA SER A 143 -2.43 -6.96 3.69
C SER A 143 -2.77 -8.20 2.89
N GLY A 144 -3.38 -8.04 1.71
CA GLY A 144 -3.71 -9.20 0.89
C GLY A 144 -4.30 -8.88 -0.46
N GLY A 145 -4.48 -9.93 -1.24
CA GLY A 145 -5.13 -9.90 -2.54
C GLY A 145 -6.36 -10.78 -2.53
N VAL A 146 -7.42 -10.33 -3.20
CA VAL A 146 -8.67 -11.07 -3.33
C VAL A 146 -9.24 -10.94 -4.74
N ARG A 147 -9.61 -12.06 -5.33
CA ARG A 147 -10.27 -12.11 -6.63
C ARG A 147 -11.72 -11.64 -6.48
N VAL A 148 -12.08 -10.68 -7.31
CA VAL A 148 -13.45 -10.17 -7.44
C VAL A 148 -13.95 -10.40 -8.86
N GLU A 149 -15.25 -10.62 -9.00
CA GLU A 149 -15.87 -10.63 -10.32
C GLU A 149 -15.84 -9.22 -10.91
N ALA A 150 -15.45 -9.11 -12.18
CA ALA A 150 -15.55 -7.88 -12.96
C ALA A 150 -16.98 -7.71 -13.50
N ALA A 151 -17.33 -6.47 -13.82
CA ALA A 151 -18.53 -6.18 -14.59
C ALA A 151 -18.29 -6.68 -16.01
N ASP A 152 -18.82 -7.85 -16.37
CA ASP A 152 -19.67 -8.03 -17.56
C ASP A 152 -19.68 -9.49 -18.06
N ALA A 153 -20.78 -10.18 -17.74
CA ALA A 153 -21.29 -11.31 -18.51
C ALA A 153 -22.83 -11.37 -18.52
N ARG A 154 -23.51 -10.29 -18.10
CA ARG A 154 -24.99 -10.21 -18.02
C ARG A 154 -25.61 -9.03 -18.74
N ALA A 155 -24.83 -8.07 -19.23
CA ALA A 155 -25.34 -6.89 -19.94
C ALA A 155 -25.55 -7.11 -21.45
N GLN A 156 -25.06 -8.21 -22.02
CA GLN A 156 -25.28 -8.55 -23.44
C GLN A 156 -26.14 -9.81 -23.51
N GLY A 157 -27.42 -9.63 -23.85
CA GLY A 157 -28.40 -10.70 -24.01
C GLY A 157 -28.14 -11.58 -25.24
N GLY A 158 -27.02 -12.31 -25.25
CA GLY A 158 -26.68 -13.24 -26.32
C GLY A 158 -25.71 -14.31 -25.81
N SER A 159 -26.14 -15.57 -25.95
CA SER A 159 -25.34 -16.80 -26.00
C SER A 159 -24.38 -17.13 -24.84
N ARG A 160 -24.41 -18.40 -24.40
CA ARG A 160 -23.62 -18.97 -23.28
C ARG A 160 -22.15 -18.48 -23.28
N PRO A 161 -21.64 -17.91 -22.17
CA PRO A 161 -20.23 -17.55 -22.10
C PRO A 161 -19.38 -18.82 -22.07
N SER A 162 -18.62 -19.04 -23.15
CA SER A 162 -17.49 -19.95 -23.20
C SER A 162 -16.27 -19.26 -22.57
N SER A 163 -15.73 -19.87 -21.51
CA SER A 163 -14.48 -19.54 -20.80
C SER A 163 -14.40 -18.18 -20.07
N LEU A 164 -14.08 -18.23 -18.77
CA LEU A 164 -13.60 -17.14 -17.91
C LEU A 164 -14.47 -15.87 -17.87
N SER A 165 -15.49 -15.88 -17.02
CA SER A 165 -16.11 -14.65 -16.51
C SER A 165 -15.02 -13.68 -16.06
N SER A 166 -14.99 -12.47 -16.62
CA SER A 166 -14.00 -11.44 -16.31
C SER A 166 -13.92 -11.25 -14.79
N SER A 167 -12.77 -11.53 -14.20
CA SER A 167 -12.51 -11.40 -12.77
C SER A 167 -11.10 -10.89 -12.61
N ARG A 168 -10.85 -10.16 -11.54
CA ARG A 168 -9.57 -9.48 -11.30
C ARG A 168 -9.23 -9.48 -9.83
N MET A 169 -7.96 -9.30 -9.52
CA MET A 169 -7.48 -9.15 -8.16
C MET A 169 -7.65 -7.70 -7.69
N LEU A 170 -8.15 -7.53 -6.47
CA LEU A 170 -8.01 -6.31 -5.71
C LEU A 170 -6.97 -6.51 -4.60
N HIS A 171 -6.24 -5.47 -4.26
CA HIS A 171 -5.27 -5.46 -3.17
C HIS A 171 -5.83 -4.62 -2.02
N PHE A 172 -6.01 -5.22 -0.85
CA PHE A 172 -6.42 -4.49 0.34
C PHE A 172 -5.32 -4.43 1.40
N ARG A 173 -5.38 -3.40 2.23
CA ARG A 173 -4.47 -3.23 3.36
C ARG A 173 -5.13 -2.47 4.51
N THR A 174 -4.83 -2.87 5.74
CA THR A 174 -4.84 -2.00 6.93
C THR A 174 -3.40 -1.78 7.42
N LEU A 175 -3.14 -0.58 7.93
CA LEU A 175 -1.88 -0.25 8.58
C LEU A 175 -2.18 0.16 10.02
N ASP A 176 -1.59 -0.56 10.95
CA ASP A 176 -1.78 -0.48 12.39
C ASP A 176 -0.48 0.01 13.06
N TRP A 177 -0.60 0.99 13.97
CA TRP A 177 0.53 1.48 14.74
C TRP A 177 0.07 2.18 16.02
N GLY A 178 0.70 1.87 17.16
CA GLY A 178 0.44 2.53 18.44
C GLY A 178 0.96 3.97 18.57
N MET A 179 1.04 4.74 17.48
CA MET A 179 1.44 6.16 17.48
C MET A 179 0.35 7.04 16.88
N ASP A 180 -0.73 7.17 17.61
CA ASP A 180 -1.96 7.89 17.24
C ASP A 180 -1.75 9.27 16.59
N PRO A 181 -0.83 10.14 17.06
CA PRO A 181 -0.63 11.46 16.44
C PRO A 181 -0.25 11.42 14.95
N LEU A 182 0.29 10.30 14.46
CA LEU A 182 0.63 10.13 13.04
C LEU A 182 -0.60 9.92 12.15
N ARG A 183 -1.78 9.60 12.69
CA ARG A 183 -3.03 9.52 11.92
C ARG A 183 -3.33 10.83 11.19
N LYS A 184 -3.03 11.97 11.82
CA LYS A 184 -3.19 13.32 11.24
C LYS A 184 -2.30 13.54 10.01
N MET A 185 -1.21 12.79 9.92
CA MET A 185 -0.20 12.89 8.87
C MET A 185 -0.48 11.99 7.66
N VAL A 186 -1.51 11.16 7.69
CA VAL A 186 -1.86 10.30 6.55
C VAL A 186 -2.32 11.17 5.37
N VAL A 187 -1.75 10.91 4.20
CA VAL A 187 -2.00 11.60 2.93
C VAL A 187 -2.13 10.59 1.78
N GLU A 188 -2.87 10.99 0.75
CA GLU A 188 -2.84 10.34 -0.56
C GLU A 188 -2.06 11.21 -1.55
N LEU A 189 -1.07 10.62 -2.21
CA LEU A 189 -0.18 11.31 -3.14
C LEU A 189 -0.32 10.70 -4.54
N ASP A 190 -0.84 11.48 -5.48
CA ASP A 190 -0.81 11.16 -6.90
C ASP A 190 0.46 11.70 -7.53
N PHE A 191 1.25 10.83 -8.14
CA PHE A 191 2.45 11.22 -8.85
C PHE A 191 2.13 11.47 -10.33
N VAL A 192 2.59 12.59 -10.86
CA VAL A 192 2.50 12.94 -12.29
C VAL A 192 3.90 13.23 -12.83
N ARG A 193 4.12 12.97 -14.12
CA ARG A 193 5.41 13.24 -14.80
C ARG A 193 5.59 14.67 -15.30
N ARG A 194 4.49 15.43 -15.32
CA ARG A 194 4.43 16.84 -15.73
C ARG A 194 3.20 17.47 -15.09
N GLN A 195 3.22 18.78 -14.90
CA GLN A 195 2.09 19.52 -14.39
C GLN A 195 0.82 19.27 -15.23
N GLY A 196 -0.27 18.89 -14.57
CA GLY A 196 -1.54 18.54 -15.22
C GLY A 196 -1.50 17.26 -16.08
N GLY A 197 -0.42 16.49 -16.04
CA GLY A 197 -0.30 15.20 -16.71
C GLY A 197 -1.12 14.09 -16.04
N PRO A 198 -1.22 12.92 -16.70
CA PRO A 198 -1.90 11.77 -16.10
C PRO A 198 -1.16 11.27 -14.86
N VAL A 199 -1.92 10.73 -13.90
CA VAL A 199 -1.38 10.05 -12.73
C VAL A 199 -0.66 8.78 -13.18
N VAL A 200 0.62 8.66 -12.81
CA VAL A 200 1.43 7.48 -13.12
C VAL A 200 1.47 6.46 -11.98
N ALA A 201 1.23 6.93 -10.75
CA ALA A 201 1.11 6.10 -9.56
C ALA A 201 0.41 6.90 -8.44
N THR A 202 -0.22 6.20 -7.52
CA THR A 202 -0.79 6.76 -6.29
C THR A 202 -0.18 6.05 -5.08
N SER A 203 0.12 6.78 -4.02
CA SER A 203 0.56 6.23 -2.73
C SER A 203 -0.28 6.77 -1.59
N VAL A 204 -0.67 5.89 -0.67
CA VAL A 204 -1.25 6.28 0.62
C VAL A 204 -0.15 6.10 1.67
N THR A 205 0.24 7.18 2.32
CA THR A 205 1.45 7.26 3.15
C THR A 205 1.31 8.33 4.22
N TYR A 206 2.38 8.57 4.99
CA TYR A 206 2.48 9.70 5.90
C TYR A 206 3.22 10.86 5.23
N PHE A 207 2.76 12.09 5.44
CA PHE A 207 3.50 13.28 5.03
C PHE A 207 4.87 13.30 5.72
N GLY A 208 5.94 13.52 4.95
CA GLY A 208 7.31 13.37 5.40
C GLY A 208 7.93 12.00 5.15
N TYR A 209 7.15 10.99 4.74
CA TYR A 209 7.65 9.69 4.28
C TYR A 209 7.73 9.64 2.75
N VAL A 210 8.96 9.57 2.22
CA VAL A 210 9.23 9.55 0.78
C VAL A 210 9.43 8.13 0.24
N GLY A 211 9.64 7.12 1.10
CA GLY A 211 9.54 5.72 0.68
C GLY A 211 8.12 5.31 0.28
N VAL A 212 7.92 4.06 -0.13
CA VAL A 212 6.58 3.49 -0.35
C VAL A 212 6.26 2.47 0.73
N LEU A 213 5.19 2.75 1.47
CA LEU A 213 4.52 1.76 2.31
C LEU A 213 3.41 1.09 1.52
N THR A 214 2.53 1.89 0.91
CA THR A 214 1.34 1.44 0.17
C THR A 214 1.26 2.21 -1.12
N GLY A 215 1.14 1.53 -2.26
CA GLY A 215 1.04 2.22 -3.54
C GLY A 215 0.49 1.36 -4.65
N VAL A 216 -0.05 2.04 -5.66
CA VAL A 216 -0.66 1.43 -6.84
C VAL A 216 -0.31 2.22 -8.09
N ARG A 217 -0.05 1.50 -9.17
CA ARG A 217 -0.03 1.99 -10.54
C ARG A 217 -0.67 0.96 -11.44
N ARG A 218 -0.91 1.31 -12.71
CA ARG A 218 -1.44 0.35 -13.67
C ARG A 218 -0.52 -0.88 -13.78
N GLY A 219 -1.13 -2.05 -13.65
CA GLY A 219 -0.53 -3.37 -13.65
C GLY A 219 0.08 -3.83 -12.32
N LEU A 220 0.19 -2.96 -11.30
CA LEU A 220 0.89 -3.31 -10.07
C LEU A 220 0.46 -2.46 -8.87
N SER A 221 0.10 -3.13 -7.79
CA SER A 221 0.00 -2.53 -6.46
C SER A 221 0.93 -3.24 -5.49
N MET A 222 1.36 -2.54 -4.45
CA MET A 222 2.28 -3.06 -3.45
C MET A 222 2.01 -2.53 -2.05
N SER A 223 2.34 -3.35 -1.06
CA SER A 223 2.37 -2.96 0.34
C SER A 223 3.55 -3.61 1.08
N LEU A 224 3.91 -3.01 2.21
CA LEU A 224 5.00 -3.42 3.09
C LEU A 224 4.48 -3.60 4.51
N ASN A 225 4.72 -4.76 5.10
CA ASN A 225 4.45 -5.05 6.51
C ASN A 225 5.77 -5.30 7.26
N PHE A 226 5.81 -4.96 8.56
CA PHE A 226 6.93 -5.28 9.43
C PHE A 226 7.11 -6.79 9.60
N ARG A 227 8.38 -7.24 9.54
CA ARG A 227 8.80 -8.60 9.85
C ARG A 227 9.82 -8.58 10.99
N ALA A 228 9.44 -9.17 12.13
CA ALA A 228 10.30 -9.24 13.31
C ALA A 228 11.50 -10.20 13.12
N ARG A 229 11.31 -11.28 12.37
CA ARG A 229 12.33 -12.32 12.18
C ARG A 229 13.35 -11.96 11.10
N HIS A 230 14.59 -12.33 11.32
CA HIS A 230 15.64 -12.38 10.30
C HIS A 230 16.53 -13.60 10.51
N ASP A 231 17.25 -14.00 9.47
CA ASP A 231 18.08 -15.20 9.51
C ASP A 231 19.25 -15.05 10.50
N ARG A 232 19.18 -15.88 11.54
CA ARG A 232 20.14 -15.96 12.64
C ARG A 232 20.89 -17.28 12.71
N SER A 233 20.75 -18.14 11.69
CA SER A 233 21.36 -19.47 11.62
C SER A 233 22.87 -19.45 11.82
N THR A 234 23.55 -18.37 11.40
CA THR A 234 24.99 -18.18 11.59
C THR A 234 25.31 -16.78 12.10
N ARG A 235 26.42 -16.64 12.84
CA ARG A 235 26.93 -15.33 13.30
C ARG A 235 27.21 -14.39 12.13
N ARG A 236 27.70 -14.93 11.00
CA ARG A 236 27.97 -14.16 9.77
C ARG A 236 26.69 -13.54 9.20
N ARG A 237 25.60 -14.30 9.10
CA ARG A 237 24.30 -13.79 8.59
C ARG A 237 23.73 -12.71 9.51
N ARG A 238 23.77 -12.95 10.82
CA ARG A 238 23.36 -11.95 11.83
C ARG A 238 24.16 -10.65 11.71
N LEU A 239 25.50 -10.74 11.61
CA LEU A 239 26.36 -9.57 11.47
C LEU A 239 26.12 -8.85 10.14
N ALA A 240 25.98 -9.58 9.03
CA ALA A 240 25.70 -8.99 7.71
C ALA A 240 24.38 -8.22 7.71
N PHE A 241 23.34 -8.77 8.35
CA PHE A 241 22.05 -8.10 8.52
C PHE A 241 22.18 -6.82 9.36
N ARG A 242 22.84 -6.86 10.52
CA ARG A 242 23.04 -5.66 11.36
C ARG A 242 23.90 -4.60 10.68
N LEU A 243 24.95 -5.02 9.96
CA LEU A 243 25.76 -4.13 9.15
C LEU A 243 24.91 -3.46 8.06
N HIS A 244 24.02 -4.22 7.41
CA HIS A 244 23.07 -3.65 6.46
C HIS A 244 22.15 -2.60 7.08
N GLN A 245 21.53 -2.88 8.23
CA GLN A 245 20.71 -1.91 8.95
C GLN A 245 21.51 -0.64 9.29
N ALA A 246 22.72 -0.79 9.81
CA ALA A 246 23.60 0.33 10.09
C ALA A 246 23.89 1.15 8.82
N MET A 247 24.19 0.51 7.70
CA MET A 247 24.39 1.21 6.42
C MET A 247 23.14 1.93 5.93
N VAL A 248 21.93 1.40 6.16
CA VAL A 248 20.67 2.10 5.83
C VAL A 248 20.51 3.36 6.68
N VAL A 249 20.72 3.25 7.99
CA VAL A 249 20.69 4.38 8.95
C VAL A 249 21.70 5.47 8.59
N LEU A 250 22.91 5.08 8.15
CA LEU A 250 23.95 6.01 7.70
C LEU A 250 23.68 6.60 6.29
N GLY A 251 22.61 6.21 5.61
CA GLY A 251 22.33 6.60 4.22
C GLY A 251 23.32 6.02 3.21
N LEU A 252 24.05 4.96 3.56
CA LEU A 252 25.00 4.24 2.71
C LEU A 252 24.37 3.07 1.95
N ARG A 253 23.15 2.66 2.31
CA ARG A 253 22.34 1.70 1.55
C ARG A 253 20.87 2.12 1.50
N ARG A 254 20.16 1.70 0.45
CA ARG A 254 18.72 1.92 0.29
C ARG A 254 17.94 1.14 1.33
N SER A 255 16.93 1.76 1.92
CA SER A 255 15.87 1.06 2.64
C SER A 255 15.01 0.27 1.66
N ILE A 256 14.31 -0.76 2.17
CA ILE A 256 13.41 -1.54 1.32
C ILE A 256 12.23 -0.69 0.81
N SER A 257 11.77 0.30 1.57
CA SER A 257 10.72 1.22 1.12
C SER A 257 11.16 2.16 -0.02
N SER A 258 12.43 2.57 -0.06
CA SER A 258 13.02 3.29 -1.20
C SER A 258 13.13 2.39 -2.44
N VAL A 259 13.42 1.10 -2.25
CA VAL A 259 13.38 0.12 -3.35
C VAL A 259 11.96 0.00 -3.93
N LEU A 260 10.94 -0.10 -3.07
CA LEU A 260 9.53 -0.11 -3.49
C LEU A 260 9.14 1.17 -4.23
N ARG A 261 9.60 2.35 -3.78
CA ARG A 261 9.43 3.62 -4.52
C ARG A 261 9.95 3.50 -5.94
N GLY A 262 11.11 2.86 -6.13
CA GLY A 262 11.66 2.59 -7.45
C GLY A 262 10.75 1.74 -8.33
N TYR A 263 10.14 0.68 -7.79
CA TYR A 263 9.18 -0.17 -8.54
C TYR A 263 7.86 0.52 -8.86
N LEU A 264 7.41 1.39 -7.95
CA LEU A 264 6.19 2.17 -8.11
C LEU A 264 6.37 3.29 -9.14
N LEU A 265 7.45 4.07 -9.07
CA LEU A 265 7.61 5.29 -9.87
C LEU A 265 8.38 5.11 -11.17
N ARG A 266 8.95 3.94 -11.48
CA ARG A 266 9.64 3.68 -12.76
C ARG A 266 8.98 2.51 -13.49
N PRO A 267 8.13 2.76 -14.51
CA PRO A 267 7.70 1.71 -15.43
C PRO A 267 8.93 1.14 -16.16
N GLU A 268 9.01 -0.18 -16.32
CA GLU A 268 10.18 -0.82 -16.93
C GLU A 268 10.40 -0.45 -18.40
N ALA A 269 9.38 0.08 -19.09
CA ALA A 269 9.52 0.67 -20.42
C ALA A 269 10.51 1.85 -20.44
N GLU A 270 10.73 2.52 -19.31
CA GLU A 270 11.69 3.64 -19.18
C GLU A 270 13.10 3.17 -18.79
N ARG A 271 13.31 1.90 -18.41
CA ARG A 271 14.66 1.38 -18.08
C ARG A 271 15.57 1.26 -19.31
N GLY A 272 15.00 1.21 -20.52
CA GLY A 272 15.76 1.13 -21.77
C GLY A 272 16.40 2.44 -22.22
N VAL A 273 16.06 3.58 -21.59
CA VAL A 273 16.54 4.91 -22.01
C VAL A 273 17.63 5.46 -21.08
N ASP A 274 17.69 5.01 -19.82
CA ASP A 274 18.64 5.52 -18.81
C ASP A 274 19.71 4.48 -18.36
N ALA A 275 19.98 3.44 -19.15
CA ALA A 275 21.16 2.58 -18.97
C ALA A 275 22.45 3.24 -19.49
N GLY A 276 22.53 4.57 -19.38
CA GLY A 276 23.60 5.43 -19.88
C GLY A 276 24.65 5.81 -18.84
N GLU A 277 24.98 4.92 -17.91
CA GLU A 277 26.27 4.95 -17.18
C GLU A 277 26.80 3.51 -17.05
N ALA A 278 27.14 2.91 -18.20
CA ALA A 278 28.36 2.12 -18.44
C ALA A 278 28.22 1.33 -19.75
N SER A 279 29.30 1.36 -20.54
CA SER A 279 29.61 0.59 -21.75
C SER A 279 29.04 1.08 -23.08
N VAL A 280 30.01 1.51 -23.90
CA VAL A 280 29.98 1.71 -25.35
C VAL A 280 29.88 0.34 -26.01
N ASP A 281 28.89 0.12 -26.88
CA ASP A 281 29.08 -0.41 -28.24
C ASP A 281 27.76 -0.43 -29.03
N LYS A 282 27.89 -0.21 -30.34
CA LYS A 282 26.85 0.03 -31.35
C LYS A 282 25.99 -1.21 -31.64
N GLU A 283 24.68 -1.01 -31.87
CA GLU A 283 23.99 -1.41 -33.10
C GLU A 283 22.53 -0.87 -33.20
N GLN A 284 22.04 -0.76 -34.44
CA GLN A 284 20.90 0.04 -34.93
C GLN A 284 19.48 -0.54 -34.65
N PRO A 285 18.41 0.26 -34.80
CA PRO A 285 17.06 -0.10 -34.36
C PRO A 285 16.23 -0.80 -35.45
N ALA A 286 15.53 -1.87 -35.08
CA ALA A 286 14.45 -2.43 -35.87
C ALA A 286 13.11 -1.93 -35.34
N ALA A 287 12.42 -1.13 -36.16
CA ALA A 287 11.04 -0.71 -35.96
C ALA A 287 10.08 -1.90 -36.10
N GLY A 288 9.04 -1.98 -35.25
CA GLY A 288 7.91 -2.86 -35.53
C GLY A 288 6.98 -3.19 -34.38
N ARG A 289 5.80 -2.55 -34.40
CA ARG A 289 4.48 -3.05 -33.97
C ARG A 289 4.19 -3.12 -32.47
N ALA A 290 3.57 -2.04 -32.00
CA ALA A 290 2.59 -2.07 -30.92
C ALA A 290 1.32 -2.76 -31.42
N ASP A 291 0.98 -3.91 -30.82
CA ASP A 291 -0.39 -4.37 -30.53
C ASP A 291 -0.35 -5.83 -30.00
N GLY A 292 -0.59 -6.02 -28.69
CA GLY A 292 -0.63 -7.31 -28.00
C GLY A 292 -0.80 -7.15 -26.47
N PRO A 293 -1.46 -8.08 -25.76
CA PRO A 293 -2.28 -7.79 -24.57
C PRO A 293 -1.43 -7.47 -23.32
N GLY A 294 -1.78 -6.40 -22.62
CA GLY A 294 -1.03 -5.87 -21.46
C GLY A 294 -0.71 -6.87 -20.33
N GLY A 295 -1.45 -7.99 -20.24
CA GLY A 295 -1.21 -9.02 -19.21
C GLY A 295 0.16 -9.73 -19.33
N GLN A 296 0.67 -9.99 -20.53
CA GLN A 296 1.96 -10.68 -20.70
C GLN A 296 3.15 -9.79 -20.29
N GLN A 297 3.03 -8.48 -20.52
CA GLN A 297 4.07 -7.52 -20.15
C GLN A 297 4.14 -7.33 -18.63
N GLU A 298 2.99 -7.32 -17.95
CA GLU A 298 2.87 -7.19 -16.48
C GLU A 298 3.41 -8.41 -15.74
N GLU A 299 3.12 -9.64 -16.22
CA GLU A 299 3.72 -10.86 -15.67
C GLU A 299 5.26 -10.84 -15.82
N GLY A 300 5.78 -10.35 -16.95
CA GLY A 300 7.22 -10.16 -17.14
C GLY A 300 7.85 -9.15 -16.16
N VAL A 301 7.12 -8.09 -15.81
CA VAL A 301 7.56 -7.09 -14.81
C VAL A 301 7.66 -7.73 -13.43
N MET A 302 6.63 -8.46 -13.02
CA MET A 302 6.60 -9.09 -11.71
C MET A 302 7.70 -10.14 -11.56
N GLY A 303 7.93 -10.95 -12.60
CA GLY A 303 9.04 -11.92 -12.63
C GLY A 303 10.42 -11.29 -12.40
N ARG A 304 10.68 -10.11 -12.98
CA ARG A 304 11.93 -9.35 -12.75
C ARG A 304 12.02 -8.82 -11.32
N ILE A 305 10.94 -8.24 -10.79
CA ILE A 305 10.89 -7.75 -9.40
C ILE A 305 11.20 -8.89 -8.42
N LEU A 306 10.52 -10.04 -8.56
CA LEU A 306 10.72 -11.19 -7.69
C LEU A 306 12.16 -11.75 -7.78
N THR A 307 12.71 -11.82 -9.00
CA THR A 307 14.09 -12.26 -9.22
C THR A 307 15.09 -11.34 -8.52
N GLN A 308 14.91 -10.02 -8.63
CA GLN A 308 15.76 -9.05 -7.96
C GLN A 308 15.64 -9.17 -6.43
N LEU A 309 14.41 -9.27 -5.90
CA LEU A 309 14.17 -9.33 -4.46
C LEU A 309 14.80 -10.56 -3.79
N ARG A 310 14.93 -11.68 -4.51
CA ARG A 310 15.56 -12.89 -3.96
C ARG A 310 17.00 -12.67 -3.50
N THR A 311 17.76 -11.84 -4.19
CA THR A 311 19.19 -11.63 -3.91
C THR A 311 19.50 -10.25 -3.37
N LEU A 312 18.56 -9.30 -3.46
CA LEU A 312 18.76 -7.93 -2.99
C LEU A 312 19.05 -7.89 -1.47
N PRO A 313 20.14 -7.24 -1.03
CA PRO A 313 20.35 -6.94 0.38
C PRO A 313 19.30 -5.95 0.89
N SER A 314 18.53 -6.33 1.91
CA SER A 314 17.51 -5.48 2.53
C SER A 314 17.37 -5.77 4.04
N SER A 315 16.60 -4.93 4.73
CA SER A 315 15.93 -5.29 5.99
C SER A 315 14.94 -6.45 5.75
N ALA A 316 14.57 -7.13 6.83
CA ALA A 316 13.52 -8.13 6.81
C ALA A 316 12.17 -7.42 6.75
N ALA A 317 11.28 -7.90 5.89
CA ALA A 317 9.95 -7.32 5.70
C ALA A 317 9.03 -8.37 5.06
N TYR A 318 7.72 -8.19 5.17
CA TYR A 318 6.80 -8.83 4.24
C TYR A 318 6.42 -7.84 3.16
N LEU A 319 6.59 -8.24 1.90
CA LEU A 319 6.23 -7.42 0.74
C LEU A 319 5.08 -8.10 0.02
N ILE A 320 3.99 -7.38 -0.16
CA ILE A 320 2.83 -7.89 -0.87
C ILE A 320 2.77 -7.16 -2.20
N PHE A 321 2.76 -7.91 -3.29
CA PHE A 321 2.56 -7.37 -4.63
C PHE A 321 1.27 -7.94 -5.20
N CYS A 322 0.52 -7.13 -5.93
CA CYS A 322 -0.71 -7.59 -6.56
C CYS A 322 -0.81 -7.00 -7.97
N THR A 323 -0.92 -7.91 -8.94
CA THR A 323 -1.20 -7.67 -10.36
C THR A 323 -2.69 -7.91 -10.61
N PRO A 324 -3.25 -7.57 -11.77
CA PRO A 324 -4.67 -7.83 -12.04
C PRO A 324 -5.04 -9.33 -11.96
N GLN A 325 -4.07 -10.23 -12.12
CA GLN A 325 -4.30 -11.67 -12.16
C GLN A 325 -3.89 -12.40 -10.88
N ARG A 326 -2.87 -11.92 -10.16
CA ARG A 326 -2.28 -12.63 -9.01
C ARG A 326 -1.81 -11.71 -7.90
N VAL A 327 -1.83 -12.24 -6.68
CA VAL A 327 -1.17 -11.66 -5.52
C VAL A 327 0.04 -12.51 -5.12
N TYR A 328 1.10 -11.83 -4.68
CA TYR A 328 2.36 -12.39 -4.24
C TYR A 328 2.64 -11.91 -2.82
N SER A 329 3.01 -12.83 -1.93
CA SER A 329 3.52 -12.54 -0.60
C SER A 329 4.99 -12.94 -0.54
N VAL A 330 5.86 -11.97 -0.23
CA VAL A 330 7.30 -12.15 -0.18
C VAL A 330 7.78 -11.98 1.25
N GLU A 331 8.21 -13.07 1.88
CA GLU A 331 8.92 -13.03 3.15
C GLU A 331 10.38 -12.69 2.86
N LYS A 332 10.74 -11.42 3.03
CA LYS A 332 12.06 -10.90 2.70
C LYS A 332 13.00 -11.05 3.89
N ASP A 333 14.23 -11.47 3.61
CA ASP A 333 15.35 -11.45 4.55
C ASP A 333 16.60 -10.84 3.90
N HIS A 334 17.73 -10.78 4.61
CA HIS A 334 18.98 -10.30 4.04
C HIS A 334 19.46 -11.20 2.90
N CYS A 335 19.42 -10.71 1.66
CA CYS A 335 19.84 -11.44 0.46
C CYS A 335 19.11 -12.79 0.24
N ALA A 336 17.91 -12.94 0.81
CA ALA A 336 17.05 -14.09 0.61
C ALA A 336 15.58 -13.63 0.57
N ALA A 337 14.72 -14.48 0.00
CA ALA A 337 13.27 -14.28 0.03
C ALA A 337 12.53 -15.62 -0.16
N SER A 338 11.47 -15.84 0.60
CA SER A 338 10.45 -16.87 0.33
C SER A 338 9.25 -16.21 -0.34
N ILE A 339 8.64 -16.87 -1.33
CA ILE A 339 7.56 -16.28 -2.14
C ILE A 339 6.39 -17.26 -2.19
N ARG A 340 5.21 -16.78 -1.80
CA ARG A 340 3.92 -17.43 -2.08
C ARG A 340 3.15 -16.60 -3.09
N GLU A 341 2.35 -17.26 -3.90
CA GLU A 341 1.44 -16.61 -4.83
C GLU A 341 0.05 -17.26 -4.78
N SER A 342 -0.96 -16.50 -5.18
CA SER A 342 -2.32 -16.98 -5.35
C SER A 342 -3.00 -16.18 -6.45
N ASP A 343 -3.84 -16.83 -7.22
CA ASP A 343 -4.75 -16.19 -8.15
C ASP A 343 -6.14 -15.99 -7.54
N THR A 344 -6.43 -16.39 -6.30
CA THR A 344 -7.78 -16.24 -5.72
C THR A 344 -7.77 -15.39 -4.46
N PHE A 345 -7.03 -15.83 -3.45
CA PHE A 345 -6.93 -15.16 -2.17
C PHE A 345 -5.60 -15.47 -1.51
N LEU A 346 -4.95 -14.42 -0.98
CA LEU A 346 -3.76 -14.55 -0.15
C LEU A 346 -3.68 -13.37 0.80
N THR A 347 -3.42 -13.67 2.07
CA THR A 347 -3.23 -12.67 3.12
C THR A 347 -1.84 -12.80 3.72
N THR A 348 -1.32 -11.67 4.17
CA THR A 348 -0.01 -11.52 4.80
C THR A 348 -0.15 -10.55 5.97
N TYR A 349 0.40 -10.96 7.11
CA TYR A 349 0.35 -10.20 8.35
C TYR A 349 1.77 -9.88 8.80
N ASN A 350 2.12 -10.20 10.04
CA ASN A 350 3.40 -9.89 10.67
C ASN A 350 4.12 -11.15 11.20
N HIS A 351 3.78 -12.34 10.69
CA HIS A 351 4.39 -13.64 11.03
C HIS A 351 4.83 -14.41 9.79
N ASP A 352 5.79 -15.32 9.94
CA ASP A 352 6.28 -16.17 8.86
C ASP A 352 5.31 -17.35 8.67
N VAL A 353 5.28 -17.94 7.48
CA VAL A 353 4.42 -19.09 7.18
C VAL A 353 4.72 -20.31 8.08
N SER A 354 5.96 -20.45 8.56
CA SER A 354 6.27 -21.49 9.56
C SER A 354 5.50 -21.28 10.87
N ASP A 355 5.23 -20.03 11.25
CA ASP A 355 4.48 -19.69 12.46
C ASP A 355 2.99 -20.06 12.31
N GLU A 356 2.47 -20.18 11.07
CA GLU A 356 1.09 -20.66 10.82
C GLU A 356 0.92 -22.12 11.26
N GLN A 357 1.99 -22.92 11.21
CA GLN A 357 2.00 -24.34 11.60
C GLN A 357 2.30 -24.51 13.10
N ASP A 358 3.23 -23.74 13.62
CA ASP A 358 3.61 -23.74 15.04
C ASP A 358 3.80 -22.30 15.55
N PRO A 359 2.78 -21.72 16.21
CA PRO A 359 2.84 -20.35 16.70
C PRO A 359 3.60 -20.21 18.03
N SER A 360 4.11 -21.30 18.62
CA SER A 360 4.69 -21.30 19.98
C SER A 360 5.87 -20.32 20.15
N ASP A 361 6.62 -20.10 19.08
CA ASP A 361 7.77 -19.19 19.07
C ASP A 361 7.41 -17.72 18.77
N LEU A 362 6.16 -17.43 18.38
CA LEU A 362 5.75 -16.10 17.94
C LEU A 362 5.76 -15.05 19.07
N PRO A 363 5.28 -15.35 20.30
CA PRO A 363 5.39 -14.43 21.43
C PRO A 363 6.85 -14.12 21.79
N ARG A 364 7.74 -15.12 21.70
CA ARG A 364 9.17 -14.92 21.94
C ARG A 364 9.81 -14.02 20.87
N ALA A 365 9.45 -14.22 19.60
CA ALA A 365 9.90 -13.37 18.50
C ALA A 365 9.38 -11.93 18.67
N ALA A 366 8.13 -11.76 19.11
CA ALA A 366 7.57 -10.46 19.47
C ALA A 366 8.38 -9.83 20.62
N HIS A 367 8.60 -10.52 21.74
CA HIS A 367 9.31 -9.92 22.87
C HIS A 367 10.80 -9.65 22.59
N GLN A 368 11.54 -10.54 21.92
CA GLN A 368 13.00 -10.37 21.73
C GLN A 368 13.39 -9.40 20.60
N GLU A 369 12.55 -9.26 19.57
CA GLU A 369 12.84 -8.39 18.42
C GLU A 369 12.10 -7.06 18.48
N VAL A 370 11.04 -6.99 19.28
CA VAL A 370 10.06 -5.89 19.29
C VAL A 370 9.94 -5.24 20.69
N GLU A 371 10.73 -5.65 21.69
CA GLU A 371 10.73 -5.06 23.06
C GLU A 371 10.81 -3.53 23.06
N HIS A 372 11.46 -2.97 22.03
CA HIS A 372 11.68 -1.54 21.88
C HIS A 372 10.87 -0.88 20.76
N ALA A 373 10.03 -1.63 20.04
CA ALA A 373 9.16 -1.12 18.99
C ALA A 373 7.76 -0.90 19.58
N ILE A 374 7.47 0.35 19.93
CA ILE A 374 6.25 0.80 20.61
C ILE A 374 5.00 0.23 19.92
N GLY A 375 4.17 -0.49 20.68
CA GLY A 375 2.88 -1.05 20.23
C GLY A 375 2.94 -2.31 19.36
N MET A 376 4.13 -2.78 18.97
CA MET A 376 4.25 -3.82 17.94
C MET A 376 4.26 -5.26 18.48
N SER A 377 4.52 -5.46 19.77
CA SER A 377 4.60 -6.80 20.39
C SER A 377 3.27 -7.54 20.34
N GLU A 378 2.17 -6.88 20.70
CA GLU A 378 0.83 -7.47 20.68
C GLU A 378 0.36 -7.77 19.25
N LEU A 379 0.56 -6.83 18.32
CA LEU A 379 0.25 -7.01 16.90
C LEU A 379 0.95 -8.23 16.29
N VAL A 380 2.21 -8.46 16.66
CA VAL A 380 2.97 -9.65 16.22
C VAL A 380 2.48 -10.90 16.94
N ALA A 381 2.25 -10.84 18.26
CA ALA A 381 1.82 -11.99 19.06
C ALA A 381 0.46 -12.56 18.59
N TYR A 382 -0.50 -11.70 18.24
CA TYR A 382 -1.82 -12.09 17.74
C TYR A 382 -1.91 -12.20 16.21
N SER A 383 -0.77 -12.18 15.52
CA SER A 383 -0.74 -12.11 14.06
C SER A 383 -1.37 -13.34 13.39
N THR A 384 -1.21 -14.52 13.98
CA THR A 384 -1.79 -15.77 13.46
C THR A 384 -3.31 -15.84 13.64
N GLU A 385 -3.83 -15.32 14.76
CA GLU A 385 -5.24 -15.27 15.11
C GLU A 385 -5.98 -14.34 14.15
N ARG A 386 -5.45 -13.13 13.94
CA ARG A 386 -5.99 -12.15 12.98
C ARG A 386 -6.07 -12.75 11.58
N LYS A 387 -5.05 -13.50 11.16
CA LYS A 387 -5.05 -14.23 9.89
C LYS A 387 -6.16 -15.27 9.81
N ARG A 388 -6.26 -16.15 10.81
CA ARG A 388 -7.28 -17.21 10.83
C ARG A 388 -8.70 -16.64 10.74
N HIS A 389 -8.95 -15.52 11.42
CA HIS A 389 -10.24 -14.83 11.38
C HIS A 389 -10.59 -14.33 9.98
N VAL A 390 -9.68 -13.61 9.32
CA VAL A 390 -9.91 -13.10 7.96
C VAL A 390 -10.07 -14.20 6.93
N ASP A 391 -9.26 -15.26 7.03
CA ASP A 391 -9.40 -16.43 6.17
C ASP A 391 -10.78 -17.09 6.37
N ALA A 392 -11.29 -17.13 7.61
CA ALA A 392 -12.63 -17.63 7.91
C ALA A 392 -13.75 -16.72 7.36
N LEU A 393 -13.58 -15.39 7.46
CA LEU A 393 -14.50 -14.42 6.84
C LEU A 393 -14.59 -14.63 5.34
N TRP A 394 -13.45 -14.74 4.66
CA TRP A 394 -13.40 -15.02 3.22
C TRP A 394 -14.11 -16.34 2.87
N ARG A 395 -13.84 -17.43 3.62
CA ARG A 395 -14.47 -18.75 3.38
C ARG A 395 -15.98 -18.66 3.50
N LYS A 396 -16.46 -18.00 4.57
CA LYS A 396 -17.89 -17.77 4.80
C LYS A 396 -18.55 -16.99 3.66
N LYS A 397 -17.85 -16.04 3.04
CA LYS A 397 -18.34 -15.30 1.87
C LYS A 397 -18.45 -16.18 0.63
N LEU A 398 -17.45 -17.02 0.37
CA LEU A 398 -17.53 -18.01 -0.70
C LEU A 398 -18.66 -19.01 -0.49
N ASP A 399 -18.83 -19.55 0.72
CA ASP A 399 -19.89 -20.52 1.02
C ASP A 399 -21.29 -19.92 0.86
N SER A 400 -21.46 -18.67 1.29
CA SER A 400 -22.71 -17.93 1.11
C SER A 400 -23.01 -17.72 -0.38
N ARG A 401 -21.98 -17.49 -1.19
CA ARG A 401 -22.10 -17.34 -2.64
C ARG A 401 -22.38 -18.67 -3.33
N TYR A 402 -21.70 -19.75 -2.95
CA TYR A 402 -21.97 -21.10 -3.43
C TYR A 402 -23.43 -21.48 -3.18
N ARG A 403 -23.94 -21.22 -1.97
CA ARG A 403 -25.35 -21.48 -1.63
C ARG A 403 -26.33 -20.71 -2.52
N ARG A 404 -26.02 -19.46 -2.88
CA ARG A 404 -26.84 -18.58 -3.73
C ARG A 404 -26.76 -18.93 -5.23
N LEU A 405 -25.57 -19.22 -5.74
CA LEU A 405 -25.30 -19.41 -7.17
C LEU A 405 -25.26 -20.89 -7.59
N LYS A 406 -25.24 -21.82 -6.62
CA LYS A 406 -25.08 -23.27 -6.82
C LYS A 406 -23.86 -23.64 -7.69
N ARG A 407 -22.81 -22.84 -7.61
CA ARG A 407 -21.54 -23.00 -8.33
C ARG A 407 -20.40 -22.62 -7.40
N HIS A 408 -19.30 -23.38 -7.43
CA HIS A 408 -18.07 -22.98 -6.75
C HIS A 408 -17.63 -21.62 -7.29
N ALA A 409 -17.48 -20.67 -6.37
CA ALA A 409 -17.01 -19.33 -6.69
C ALA A 409 -15.59 -19.22 -6.17
N GLU A 410 -14.68 -18.76 -7.03
CA GLU A 410 -13.30 -18.43 -6.68
C GLU A 410 -13.12 -16.92 -6.48
N ALA A 411 -14.22 -16.17 -6.63
CA ALA A 411 -14.26 -14.72 -6.57
C ALA A 411 -15.40 -14.25 -5.65
N VAL A 412 -15.16 -13.17 -4.90
CA VAL A 412 -16.17 -12.49 -4.07
C VAL A 412 -16.69 -11.21 -4.75
N GLY A 413 -17.69 -10.56 -4.16
CA GLY A 413 -18.11 -9.23 -4.61
C GLY A 413 -17.18 -8.16 -4.05
N VAL A 414 -17.04 -7.02 -4.74
CA VAL A 414 -16.28 -5.86 -4.24
C VAL A 414 -16.75 -5.42 -2.85
N ARG A 415 -18.06 -5.49 -2.57
CA ARG A 415 -18.64 -5.20 -1.25
C ARG A 415 -18.19 -6.16 -0.14
N ASP A 416 -17.91 -7.42 -0.49
CA ASP A 416 -17.41 -8.40 0.47
C ASP A 416 -15.98 -8.05 0.89
N VAL A 417 -15.16 -7.52 -0.03
CA VAL A 417 -13.81 -7.02 0.26
C VAL A 417 -13.87 -5.85 1.24
N LEU A 418 -14.79 -4.89 1.01
CA LEU A 418 -14.99 -3.80 1.96
C LEU A 418 -15.43 -4.30 3.34
N GLY A 419 -16.35 -5.27 3.38
CA GLY A 419 -16.80 -5.87 4.63
C GLY A 419 -15.66 -6.56 5.39
N LEU A 420 -14.72 -7.19 4.68
CA LEU A 420 -13.51 -7.78 5.26
C LEU A 420 -12.60 -6.71 5.83
N VAL A 421 -12.35 -5.63 5.09
CA VAL A 421 -11.45 -4.55 5.53
C VAL A 421 -12.03 -3.79 6.72
N LYS A 422 -13.35 -3.57 6.78
CA LYS A 422 -14.03 -2.88 7.88
C LYS A 422 -14.30 -3.76 9.12
N ASP A 423 -13.96 -5.05 9.06
CA ASP A 423 -14.12 -5.94 10.22
C ASP A 423 -13.24 -5.46 11.38
N ARG A 424 -13.75 -5.53 12.62
CA ARG A 424 -13.08 -4.94 13.80
C ARG A 424 -11.78 -5.64 14.18
N GLU A 425 -11.62 -6.90 13.82
CA GLU A 425 -10.38 -7.66 14.02
C GLU A 425 -9.32 -7.31 12.95
N VAL A 426 -9.72 -6.60 11.89
CA VAL A 426 -8.89 -6.20 10.76
C VAL A 426 -8.54 -4.72 10.82
N SER A 427 -9.56 -3.87 10.96
CA SER A 427 -9.45 -2.45 11.30
C SER A 427 -9.76 -2.28 12.79
N ASN A 428 -8.71 -2.28 13.60
CA ASN A 428 -8.78 -2.20 15.05
C ASN A 428 -8.47 -0.78 15.55
N GLU A 429 -8.32 -0.65 16.86
CA GLU A 429 -8.09 0.62 17.54
C GLU A 429 -6.73 1.24 17.26
N GLU A 430 -5.73 0.48 16.80
CA GLU A 430 -4.42 0.97 16.34
C GLU A 430 -4.35 1.22 14.83
N THR A 431 -5.41 0.89 14.08
CA THR A 431 -5.43 1.11 12.63
C THR A 431 -5.40 2.59 12.31
N HIS A 432 -4.38 3.04 11.60
CA HIS A 432 -4.25 4.43 11.13
C HIS A 432 -5.02 4.66 9.83
N TYR A 433 -4.90 3.74 8.89
CA TYR A 433 -5.64 3.79 7.63
C TYR A 433 -5.89 2.42 7.03
N ALA A 434 -6.91 2.36 6.19
CA ALA A 434 -7.24 1.18 5.39
C ALA A 434 -7.50 1.57 3.94
N VAL A 435 -7.11 0.71 2.99
CA VAL A 435 -7.26 0.96 1.55
C VAL A 435 -7.65 -0.31 0.78
N ILE A 436 -8.34 -0.10 -0.35
CA ILE A 436 -8.55 -1.10 -1.40
C ILE A 436 -8.06 -0.49 -2.71
N MET A 437 -7.11 -1.17 -3.35
CA MET A 437 -6.44 -0.76 -4.58
C MET A 437 -6.79 -1.72 -5.71
N ASP A 438 -6.87 -1.18 -6.91
CA ASP A 438 -7.12 -1.91 -8.14
C ASP A 438 -5.89 -1.79 -9.06
N PRO A 439 -5.04 -2.82 -9.12
CA PRO A 439 -3.87 -2.79 -10.00
C PRO A 439 -4.24 -2.75 -11.48
N GLU A 440 -5.42 -3.23 -11.90
CA GLU A 440 -5.82 -3.20 -13.32
C GLU A 440 -6.01 -1.77 -13.82
N GLN A 441 -6.69 -0.96 -13.02
CA GLN A 441 -6.91 0.45 -13.32
C GLN A 441 -5.77 1.34 -12.84
N GLY A 442 -4.96 0.86 -11.89
CA GLY A 442 -3.91 1.63 -11.26
C GLY A 442 -4.43 2.66 -10.25
N THR A 443 -5.55 2.37 -9.59
CA THR A 443 -6.28 3.34 -8.76
C THR A 443 -6.52 2.83 -7.34
N VAL A 444 -6.67 3.76 -6.40
CA VAL A 444 -7.22 3.49 -5.06
C VAL A 444 -8.74 3.57 -5.18
N LEU A 445 -9.43 2.43 -5.00
CA LEU A 445 -10.90 2.35 -5.09
C LEU A 445 -11.60 2.85 -3.83
N TRP A 446 -11.02 2.55 -2.67
CA TRP A 446 -11.55 2.92 -1.36
C TRP A 446 -10.40 3.20 -0.40
N ARG A 447 -10.64 4.12 0.53
CA ARG A 447 -9.68 4.51 1.55
C ARG A 447 -10.40 5.06 2.76
N ARG A 448 -9.80 4.92 3.93
CA ARG A 448 -10.27 5.55 5.17
C ARG A 448 -9.09 5.83 6.08
N VAL A 449 -9.10 6.99 6.71
CA VAL A 449 -8.26 7.28 7.88
C VAL A 449 -9.11 7.07 9.13
N PHE A 450 -8.50 6.60 10.20
CA PHE A 450 -9.15 6.46 11.49
C PHE A 450 -8.70 7.61 12.38
N GLU A 451 -9.61 8.10 13.20
CA GLU A 451 -9.34 9.23 14.11
C GLU A 451 -8.54 8.74 15.33
N GLU A 452 -7.94 9.68 16.06
CA GLU A 452 -7.27 9.38 17.33
C GLU A 452 -8.31 8.84 18.31
N ASN A 453 -7.94 7.81 19.08
CA ASN A 453 -8.79 7.43 20.20
C ASN A 453 -8.64 8.49 21.28
N HIS A 454 -9.59 9.42 21.35
CA HIS A 454 -9.82 10.15 22.59
C HIS A 454 -10.34 9.12 23.58
N GLY A 455 -9.44 8.49 24.33
CA GLY A 455 -9.84 7.67 25.46
C GLY A 455 -10.79 8.50 26.31
N ASP A 456 -12.02 8.04 26.47
CA ASP A 456 -12.88 8.51 27.54
C ASP A 456 -12.13 8.18 28.82
N SER A 457 -11.39 9.16 29.33
CA SER A 457 -10.86 9.16 30.68
C SER A 457 -12.06 9.32 31.61
N GLY A 458 -12.76 8.20 31.82
CA GLY A 458 -13.79 8.01 32.85
C GLY A 458 -13.18 7.70 34.20
#